data_AF-A0A920MMW0-F1
#
_entry.id   AF-A0A920MMW0-F1
#
_cell.length_a   1.000
_cell.length_b   1.000
_cell.length_c   1.000
_cell.angle_alpha   90.00
_cell.angle_beta   90.00
_cell.angle_gamma   90.00
#
_symmetry.space_group_name_H-M   'P 1'
#
loop_
_entity.id
_entity.type
_entity.pdbx_description
1 polymer ?
#
loop_
_entity_poly.entity_id
_entity_poly.type
_entity_poly.pdbx_seq_one_letter_code
_entity_poly.pdbx_strand_id
1 'polypeptide(L)'
;MTFAQNYTNVTNQLSQQINPVDIRVWFLIPYFFGIALTIIIISIWQPKFEGTYEYNDCSNARKVNGKVVDTDDCEKKEGNLAKRNAFIILILFLIIPAIFGGLGYKLGFYIANPKLGAGIYASGLFFQGVRGK
;
A
#
# COMPACT_ATOMS: atom_id res chain seq x y z
N MET A 1 -30.82 -20.29 22.35
CA MET A 1 -29.76 -19.32 22.73
C MET A 1 -28.66 -19.43 21.71
N THR A 2 -28.37 -18.30 21.09
CA THR A 2 -28.06 -18.18 19.67
C THR A 2 -26.55 -18.09 19.43
N PHE A 3 -26.11 -18.61 18.29
CA PHE A 3 -24.73 -18.58 17.78
C PHE A 3 -23.99 -17.24 18.04
N ALA A 4 -24.72 -16.12 18.00
CA ALA A 4 -24.25 -14.79 18.35
C ALA A 4 -23.68 -14.67 19.78
N GLN A 5 -24.33 -15.19 20.82
CA GLN A 5 -23.81 -15.13 22.20
C GLN A 5 -22.51 -15.91 22.36
N ASN A 6 -22.37 -17.03 21.65
CA ASN A 6 -21.14 -17.83 21.68
C ASN A 6 -20.00 -17.10 20.96
N TYR A 7 -20.31 -16.43 19.85
CA TYR A 7 -19.35 -15.62 19.10
C TYR A 7 -18.85 -14.43 19.93
N THR A 8 -19.74 -13.73 20.65
CA THR A 8 -19.38 -12.60 21.52
C THR A 8 -18.50 -13.03 22.70
N ASN A 9 -18.75 -14.21 23.28
CA ASN A 9 -17.92 -14.74 24.36
C ASN A 9 -16.53 -15.13 23.88
N VAL A 10 -16.42 -15.75 22.71
CA VAL A 10 -15.12 -16.12 22.10
C VAL A 10 -14.32 -14.87 21.72
N THR A 11 -14.95 -13.84 21.13
CA THR A 11 -14.23 -12.60 20.79
C THR A 11 -13.80 -11.81 22.03
N ASN A 12 -14.61 -11.78 23.09
CA ASN A 12 -14.21 -11.16 24.35
C ASN A 12 -13.03 -11.89 25.02
N GLN A 13 -13.04 -13.23 25.01
CA GLN A 13 -11.91 -14.01 25.54
C GLN A 13 -10.64 -13.83 24.69
N LEU A 14 -10.74 -13.75 23.36
CA LEU A 14 -9.60 -13.44 22.49
C LEU A 14 -9.06 -12.03 22.76
N SER A 15 -9.95 -11.04 22.89
CA SER A 15 -9.55 -9.65 23.15
C SER A 15 -8.82 -9.49 24.49
N GLN A 16 -9.16 -10.29 25.50
CA GLN A 16 -8.47 -10.29 26.80
C GLN A 16 -7.08 -10.92 26.76
N GLN A 17 -6.77 -11.72 25.74
CA GLN A 17 -5.44 -12.32 25.55
C GLN A 17 -4.53 -11.50 24.63
N ILE A 18 -5.02 -10.41 24.04
CA ILE A 18 -4.23 -9.53 23.20
C ILE A 18 -3.57 -8.46 24.08
N ASN A 19 -2.25 -8.52 24.16
CA ASN A 19 -1.47 -7.43 24.73
C ASN A 19 -1.53 -6.23 23.78
N PRO A 20 -1.91 -5.04 24.29
CA PRO A 20 -1.97 -3.84 23.49
C PRO A 20 -0.56 -3.44 23.04
N VAL A 21 -0.44 -3.06 21.77
CA VAL A 21 0.81 -2.59 21.17
C VAL A 21 0.89 -1.08 21.35
N ASP A 22 2.02 -0.57 21.84
CA ASP A 22 2.25 0.87 21.85
C ASP A 22 2.40 1.41 20.41
N ILE A 23 1.35 2.07 19.93
CA ILE A 23 1.26 2.69 18.61
C ILE A 23 2.40 3.70 18.40
N ARG A 24 2.86 4.39 19.45
CA ARG A 24 3.91 5.41 19.31
C ARG A 24 5.22 4.79 18.87
N VAL A 25 5.59 3.66 19.48
CA VAL A 25 6.85 2.99 19.17
C VAL A 25 6.73 2.18 17.88
N TRP A 26 5.65 1.42 17.74
CA TRP A 26 5.56 0.42 16.69
C TRP A 26 4.94 0.92 15.39
N PHE A 27 4.17 2.02 15.41
CA PHE A 27 3.66 2.63 14.19
C PHE A 27 4.34 3.97 13.89
N LEU A 28 4.36 4.92 14.84
CA LEU A 28 4.82 6.28 14.54
C LEU A 28 6.32 6.35 14.21
N ILE A 29 7.19 5.66 14.97
CA ILE A 29 8.64 5.69 14.69
C ILE A 29 8.95 5.14 13.28
N PRO A 30 8.48 3.93 12.88
CA PRO A 30 8.66 3.43 11.52
C PRO A 30 8.01 4.33 10.46
N TYR A 31 6.85 4.90 10.74
CA TYR A 31 6.18 5.84 9.83
C TYR A 31 7.03 7.09 9.54
N PHE A 32 7.57 7.74 10.58
CA PHE A 32 8.46 8.89 10.41
C PHE A 32 9.79 8.51 9.73
N PHE A 33 10.30 7.30 9.98
CA PHE A 33 11.43 6.76 9.23
C PHE A 33 11.11 6.64 7.73
N GLY A 34 9.91 6.15 7.38
CA GLY A 34 9.42 6.11 6.00
C GLY A 34 9.31 7.50 5.35
N ILE A 35 8.90 8.52 6.11
CA ILE A 35 8.89 9.92 5.63
C ILE A 35 10.32 10.38 5.31
N ALA A 36 11.27 10.17 6.22
CA ALA A 36 12.67 10.54 5.99
C ALA A 36 13.24 9.86 4.74
N LEU A 37 12.93 8.57 4.55
CA LEU A 37 13.34 7.82 3.37
C LEU A 37 12.73 8.39 2.07
N THR A 38 11.46 8.80 2.12
CA THR A 38 10.78 9.44 0.99
C THR A 38 11.44 10.75 0.59
N ILE A 39 11.81 11.58 1.56
CA ILE A 39 12.53 12.85 1.33
C ILE A 39 13.88 12.57 0.65
N ILE A 40 14.63 11.56 1.10
CA ILE A 40 15.91 11.17 0.51
C ILE A 40 15.72 10.74 -0.96
N ILE A 41 14.73 9.90 -1.24
CA ILE A 41 14.43 9.45 -2.61
C ILE A 41 14.11 10.63 -3.53
N ILE A 42 13.27 11.56 -3.09
CA ILE A 42 12.90 12.75 -3.88
C ILE A 42 14.13 13.64 -4.12
N SER A 43 14.99 13.78 -3.09
CA SER A 43 16.20 14.58 -3.16
C SER A 43 17.23 14.01 -4.16
N ILE A 44 17.34 12.68 -4.24
CA ILE A 44 18.20 12.00 -5.21
C ILE A 44 17.61 12.04 -6.61
N TRP A 45 16.29 11.87 -6.74
CA TRP A 45 15.60 11.84 -8.04
C TRP A 45 15.56 13.21 -8.74
N GLN A 46 15.63 14.31 -7.98
CA GLN A 46 15.59 15.69 -8.49
C GLN A 46 14.52 15.90 -9.59
N PRO A 47 13.23 15.69 -9.27
CA PRO A 47 12.18 15.84 -10.26
C PRO A 47 12.18 17.26 -10.83
N LYS A 48 12.31 17.37 -12.15
CA LYS A 48 12.17 18.65 -12.85
C LYS A 48 10.72 19.09 -12.79
N PHE A 49 10.44 20.30 -12.32
CA PHE A 49 9.08 20.86 -12.31
C PHE A 49 8.81 21.77 -13.50
N GLU A 50 9.84 22.07 -14.30
CA GLU A 50 9.73 22.95 -15.46
C GLU A 50 9.68 22.13 -16.75
N GLY A 51 8.86 22.60 -17.69
CA GLY A 51 8.67 22.01 -19.01
C GLY A 51 7.36 21.24 -19.20
N THR A 52 7.22 20.68 -20.39
CA THR A 52 6.10 19.82 -20.79
C THR A 52 6.60 18.43 -21.16
N TYR A 53 5.74 17.42 -21.03
CA TYR A 53 6.00 16.09 -21.56
C TYR A 53 4.99 15.79 -22.67
N GLU A 54 5.45 15.22 -23.77
CA GLU A 54 4.55 14.74 -24.83
C GLU A 54 3.92 13.42 -24.38
N TYR A 55 2.61 13.29 -24.58
CA TYR A 55 1.90 12.02 -24.51
C TYR A 55 0.94 11.89 -25.68
N ASN A 56 0.77 10.67 -26.18
CA ASN A 56 -0.19 10.40 -27.25
C ASN A 56 -1.56 10.20 -26.63
N ASP A 57 -2.51 11.09 -26.97
CA ASP A 57 -3.90 10.95 -26.60
C ASP A 57 -4.66 10.28 -27.75
N CYS A 58 -4.95 8.99 -27.57
CA CYS A 58 -5.74 8.20 -28.52
C CYS A 58 -7.21 8.07 -28.06
N SER A 59 -7.72 9.00 -27.26
CA SER A 59 -9.11 8.98 -26.78
C SER A 59 -10.13 9.03 -27.92
N ASN A 60 -9.79 9.69 -29.03
CA ASN A 60 -10.63 9.80 -30.23
C ASN A 60 -10.38 8.68 -31.26
N ALA A 61 -9.37 7.82 -31.05
CA ALA A 61 -9.03 6.78 -32.01
C ALA A 61 -10.14 5.72 -32.10
N ARG A 62 -10.42 5.26 -33.33
CA ARG A 62 -11.47 4.25 -33.57
C ARG A 62 -11.09 2.93 -32.90
N LYS A 63 -11.88 2.53 -31.90
CA LYS A 63 -11.73 1.25 -31.18
C LYS A 63 -12.71 0.22 -31.74
N VAL A 64 -12.21 -0.89 -32.27
CA VAL A 64 -13.03 -2.06 -32.65
C VAL A 64 -12.66 -3.20 -31.70
N ASN A 65 -13.66 -3.78 -31.03
CA ASN A 65 -13.45 -4.85 -30.04
C ASN A 65 -12.42 -4.50 -28.94
N GLY A 66 -12.42 -3.27 -28.45
CA GLY A 66 -11.54 -2.82 -27.35
C GLY A 66 -10.07 -2.64 -27.74
N LYS A 67 -9.69 -2.90 -29.00
CA LYS A 67 -8.36 -2.60 -29.54
C LYS A 67 -8.43 -1.35 -30.39
N VAL A 68 -7.43 -0.48 -30.25
CA VAL A 68 -7.23 0.70 -31.11
C VAL A 68 -6.84 0.18 -32.49
N VAL A 69 -7.66 0.44 -33.51
CA VAL A 69 -7.46 -0.08 -34.88
C VAL A 69 -6.78 0.96 -35.77
N ASP A 70 -7.08 2.24 -35.58
CA ASP A 70 -6.39 3.35 -36.23
C ASP A 70 -5.58 4.12 -35.20
N THR A 71 -4.25 4.02 -35.28
CA THR A 71 -3.32 4.83 -34.48
C THR A 71 -3.09 6.21 -35.08
N ASP A 72 -3.56 6.46 -36.31
CA ASP A 72 -3.38 7.72 -37.03
C ASP A 72 -4.18 8.89 -36.43
N ASP A 73 -5.24 8.60 -35.67
CA ASP A 73 -6.05 9.58 -34.93
C ASP A 73 -5.50 9.91 -33.53
N CYS A 74 -4.28 9.48 -33.21
CA CYS A 74 -3.66 9.81 -31.92
C CYS A 74 -3.02 11.20 -31.99
N GLU A 75 -3.59 12.15 -31.25
CA GLU A 75 -3.02 13.49 -31.13
C GLU A 75 -1.87 13.48 -30.12
N LYS A 76 -0.73 14.07 -30.50
CA LYS A 76 0.32 14.41 -29.54
C LYS A 76 -0.17 15.60 -28.70
N LYS A 77 -0.34 15.38 -27.40
CA LYS A 77 -0.68 16.43 -26.45
C LYS A 77 0.46 16.68 -25.49
N GLU A 78 0.59 17.94 -25.09
CA GLU A 78 1.54 18.33 -24.06
C GLU A 78 0.90 18.24 -22.69
N GLY A 79 1.57 17.54 -21.78
CA GLY A 79 1.24 17.45 -20.38
C GLY A 79 2.14 18.34 -19.54
N ASN A 80 1.60 18.90 -18.45
CA ASN A 80 2.38 19.70 -17.51
C ASN A 80 3.26 18.79 -16.64
N LEU A 81 4.58 18.94 -16.74
CA LEU A 81 5.55 18.13 -16.01
C LEU A 81 5.47 18.34 -14.48
N ALA A 82 5.21 19.58 -14.05
CA ALA A 82 5.03 19.92 -12.63
C ALA A 82 3.86 19.16 -12.02
N LYS A 83 2.71 19.10 -12.70
CA LYS A 83 1.53 18.37 -12.22
C LYS A 83 1.81 16.88 -12.08
N ARG A 84 2.49 16.28 -13.07
CA ARG A 84 2.84 14.85 -13.03
C ARG A 84 3.80 14.55 -11.87
N ASN A 85 4.85 15.34 -11.72
CA ASN A 85 5.87 15.09 -10.70
C ASN A 85 5.36 15.40 -9.29
N ALA A 86 4.54 16.43 -9.11
CA ALA A 86 3.85 16.70 -7.84
C ALA A 86 2.93 15.54 -7.45
N PHE A 87 2.20 14.97 -8.42
CA PHE A 87 1.34 13.81 -8.18
C PHE A 87 2.15 12.56 -7.79
N ILE A 88 3.27 12.29 -8.46
CA ILE A 88 4.18 11.20 -8.10
C ILE A 88 4.72 11.38 -6.69
N ILE A 89 5.17 12.59 -6.33
CA ILE A 89 5.66 12.91 -4.98
C ILE A 89 4.57 12.66 -3.94
N LEU A 90 3.35 13.12 -4.19
CA LEU A 90 2.20 12.87 -3.32
C LEU A 90 1.99 11.37 -3.09
N ILE A 91 2.02 10.56 -4.15
CA ILE A 91 1.90 9.10 -4.05
C ILE A 91 3.01 8.51 -3.17
N LEU A 92 4.26 8.94 -3.36
CA LEU A 92 5.40 8.43 -2.57
C LEU A 92 5.22 8.74 -1.08
N PHE A 93 4.77 9.95 -0.74
CA PHE A 93 4.50 10.36 0.65
C PHE A 93 3.34 9.59 1.31
N LEU A 94 2.43 9.02 0.52
CA LEU A 94 1.35 8.18 1.05
C LEU A 94 1.79 6.72 1.21
N ILE A 95 2.43 6.16 0.18
CA ILE A 95 2.71 4.72 0.12
C ILE A 95 3.87 4.35 1.07
N ILE A 96 5.00 5.05 1.00
CA ILE A 96 6.21 4.62 1.71
C ILE A 96 5.98 4.68 3.24
N PRO A 97 5.52 5.80 3.84
CA PRO A 97 5.27 5.85 5.28
C PRO A 97 4.21 4.83 5.74
N ALA A 98 3.16 4.62 4.94
CA ALA A 98 2.12 3.63 5.27
C ALA A 98 2.66 2.20 5.30
N ILE A 99 3.57 1.83 4.38
CA ILE A 99 4.23 0.52 4.39
C ILE A 99 5.06 0.36 5.66
N PHE A 100 5.93 1.33 5.99
CA PHE A 100 6.78 1.24 7.17
C PHE A 100 5.97 1.23 8.47
N GLY A 101 4.96 2.10 8.60
CA GLY A 101 4.07 2.12 9.75
C GLY A 101 3.28 0.81 9.90
N GLY A 102 2.73 0.28 8.80
CA GLY A 102 1.99 -0.97 8.80
C GLY A 102 2.86 -2.18 9.15
N LEU A 103 4.07 -2.29 8.57
CA LEU A 103 5.03 -3.34 8.89
C LEU A 103 5.50 -3.24 10.34
N GLY A 104 5.82 -2.04 10.80
CA GLY A 104 6.22 -1.78 12.18
C GLY A 104 5.14 -2.21 13.17
N TYR A 105 3.89 -1.83 12.92
CA TYR A 105 2.77 -2.17 13.80
C TYR A 105 2.53 -3.69 13.83
N LYS A 106 2.60 -4.33 12.66
CA LYS A 106 2.47 -5.79 12.54
C LYS A 106 3.59 -6.52 13.30
N LEU A 107 4.83 -6.01 13.20
CA LEU A 107 5.96 -6.56 13.95
C LEU A 107 5.77 -6.38 15.46
N GLY A 108 5.39 -5.19 15.91
CA GLY A 108 5.09 -4.91 17.31
C GLY A 108 3.97 -5.78 17.85
N PHE A 109 2.94 -6.01 17.04
CA PHE A 109 1.84 -6.92 17.37
C PHE A 109 2.31 -8.36 17.54
N TYR A 110 3.18 -8.87 16.66
CA TYR A 110 3.73 -10.23 16.78
C TYR A 110 4.68 -10.39 17.96
N ILE A 111 5.43 -9.34 18.32
CA ILE A 111 6.30 -9.35 19.50
C ILE A 111 5.48 -9.34 20.78
N ALA A 112 4.43 -8.50 20.84
CA ALA A 112 3.54 -8.45 22.00
C ALA A 112 2.65 -9.70 22.14
N ASN A 113 2.36 -10.39 21.02
CA ASN A 113 1.44 -11.52 20.95
C ASN A 113 2.02 -12.70 20.13
N PRO A 114 3.10 -13.35 20.61
CA PRO A 114 3.84 -14.35 19.84
C PRO A 114 2.99 -15.59 19.48
N LYS A 115 2.04 -15.98 20.35
CA LYS A 115 1.13 -17.11 20.10
C LYS A 115 0.18 -16.85 18.93
N LEU A 116 -0.33 -15.62 18.81
CA LEU A 116 -1.18 -15.20 17.70
C LEU A 116 -0.37 -15.04 16.41
N GLY A 117 0.86 -14.51 16.51
CA GLY A 117 1.79 -14.44 15.38
C GLY A 117 2.10 -15.82 14.79
N ALA A 118 2.38 -16.81 15.64
CA ALA A 118 2.64 -18.19 15.21
C ALA A 118 1.41 -18.83 14.53
N GLY A 119 0.20 -18.59 15.06
CA GLY A 119 -1.05 -19.08 14.45
C GLY A 119 -1.33 -18.47 13.07
N ILE A 120 -1.06 -17.18 12.88
CA ILE A 120 -1.21 -16.51 11.57
C ILE A 120 -0.18 -17.04 10.56
N TYR A 121 1.07 -17.27 10.98
CA TYR A 121 2.12 -17.81 10.12
C TYR A 121 1.85 -19.27 9.71
N ALA A 122 1.41 -20.11 10.66
CA ALA A 122 1.02 -21.49 10.40
C ALA A 122 -0.16 -21.56 9.41
N SER A 123 -1.15 -20.67 9.56
CA SER A 123 -2.27 -20.57 8.63
C SER A 123 -1.83 -20.13 7.23
N GLY A 124 -0.93 -19.15 7.14
CA GLY A 124 -0.35 -18.69 5.85
C GLY A 124 0.43 -19.77 5.11
N LEU A 125 1.22 -20.58 5.82
CA LEU A 125 1.92 -21.74 5.25
C LEU A 125 0.96 -22.84 4.79
N PHE A 126 -0.15 -23.06 5.51
CA PHE A 126 -1.18 -24.02 5.11
C PHE A 126 -1.86 -23.63 3.79
N PHE A 127 -2.18 -22.35 3.60
CA PHE A 127 -2.79 -21.88 2.34
C PHE A 127 -1.83 -21.86 1.14
N GLN A 128 -0.52 -21.70 1.37
CA GLN A 128 0.47 -21.86 0.30
C GLN A 128 0.70 -23.34 -0.07
N GLY A 129 0.66 -24.25 0.90
CA GLY A 129 0.75 -25.70 0.65
C GLY A 129 -0.46 -26.29 -0.09
N VAL A 130 -1.65 -25.68 0.05
CA VAL A 130 -2.87 -26.11 -0.67
C VAL A 130 -2.94 -25.56 -2.10
N ARG A 131 -2.27 -24.44 -2.41
CA ARG A 131 -2.18 -23.87 -3.78
C ARG A 131 -1.08 -24.50 -4.65
N GLY A 132 -0.25 -25.38 -4.10
CA GLY A 132 0.83 -26.07 -4.81
C GLY A 132 0.52 -27.51 -5.23
N LYS A 133 -0.76 -27.91 -5.26
CA LYS A 133 -1.22 -29.22 -5.77
C LYS A 133 -2.22 -29.05 -6.89
#